data_AF-A0A5C6EGE2-F1
#
_entry.id   AF-A0A5C6EGE2-F1
#
_cell.length_a   1.000
_cell.length_b   1.000
_cell.length_c   1.000
_cell.angle_alpha   90.00
_cell.angle_beta   90.00
_cell.angle_gamma   90.00
#
_symmetry.space_group_name_H-M   'P 1'
#
loop_
_entity.id
_entity.type
_entity.pdbx_description
1 polymer ?
#
loop_
_entity_poly.entity_id
_entity_poly.type
_entity_poly.pdbx_seq_one_letter_code
_entity_poly.pdbx_strand_id
1 'polypeptide(L)'
;MEEQSVNKSEELASRFGEAIARLDGDESLLREMAAITAADLPEVIDETDQALQVGDSEQAASGLHKLKGMLSTFETGGVTVEVHEMLEMARRDGVVEAKRSFDRHRSELNDLVAEITAIAAK
;
A
#
# COMPACT_ATOMS: atom_id res chain seq x y z
N MET A 1 -4.70 -26.52 -20.66
CA MET A 1 -4.86 -25.35 -19.76
C MET A 1 -3.51 -25.12 -19.10
N GLU A 2 -2.50 -24.65 -19.84
CA GLU A 2 -1.14 -24.43 -19.30
C GLU A 2 -0.63 -23.02 -19.65
N GLU A 3 -1.05 -22.46 -20.80
CA GLU A 3 -0.63 -21.13 -21.26
C GLU A 3 -1.12 -19.96 -20.37
N GLN A 4 -2.24 -20.10 -19.66
CA GLN A 4 -2.73 -19.02 -18.79
C GLN A 4 -2.01 -18.91 -17.44
N SER A 5 -1.27 -19.94 -17.02
CA SER A 5 -0.58 -19.94 -15.71
C SER A 5 0.80 -19.29 -15.80
N VAL A 6 1.51 -19.50 -16.92
CA VAL A 6 2.86 -18.97 -17.15
C VAL A 6 2.84 -17.44 -17.27
N ASN A 7 1.91 -16.88 -18.05
CA ASN A 7 1.82 -15.42 -18.23
C ASN A 7 1.50 -14.67 -16.91
N LYS A 8 0.78 -15.30 -15.98
CA LYS A 8 0.36 -14.66 -14.71
C LYS A 8 1.47 -14.62 -13.65
N SER A 9 2.29 -15.66 -13.56
CA SER A 9 3.45 -15.66 -12.67
C SER A 9 4.50 -14.68 -13.19
N GLU A 10 4.69 -14.57 -14.51
CA GLU A 10 5.57 -13.56 -15.12
C GLU A 10 5.10 -12.11 -14.85
N GLU A 11 3.79 -11.83 -14.96
CA GLU A 11 3.22 -10.52 -14.60
C GLU A 11 3.42 -10.19 -13.12
N LEU A 12 3.19 -11.15 -12.21
CA LEU A 12 3.38 -10.98 -10.78
C LEU A 12 4.85 -10.72 -10.44
N ALA A 13 5.76 -11.52 -10.98
CA ALA A 13 7.20 -11.38 -10.80
C ALA A 13 7.72 -10.06 -11.37
N SER A 14 7.16 -9.57 -12.49
CA SER A 14 7.51 -8.27 -13.03
C SER A 14 7.07 -7.11 -12.13
N ARG A 15 5.92 -7.23 -11.45
CA ARG A 15 5.35 -6.13 -10.63
C ARG A 15 5.85 -6.13 -9.19
N PHE A 16 5.94 -7.31 -8.57
CA PHE A 16 6.29 -7.51 -7.16
C PHE A 16 7.55 -8.35 -6.99
N GLY A 17 8.43 -8.42 -8.01
CA GLY A 17 9.65 -9.21 -7.97
C GLY A 17 10.57 -8.89 -6.78
N GLU A 18 10.67 -7.62 -6.39
CA GLU A 18 11.43 -7.24 -5.20
C GLU A 18 10.78 -7.72 -3.89
N ALA A 19 9.45 -7.73 -3.81
CA ALA A 19 8.74 -8.30 -2.68
C ALA A 19 8.90 -9.82 -2.61
N ILE A 20 8.76 -10.50 -3.75
CA ILE A 20 8.97 -11.95 -3.87
C ILE A 20 10.39 -12.33 -3.47
N ALA A 21 11.39 -11.57 -3.92
CA ALA A 21 12.79 -11.80 -3.55
C ALA A 21 13.03 -11.65 -2.04
N ARG A 22 12.34 -10.72 -1.35
CA ARG A 22 12.38 -10.58 0.12
C ARG A 22 11.69 -11.73 0.86
N LEU A 23 10.82 -12.47 0.17
CA LEU A 23 10.14 -13.67 0.66
C LEU A 23 10.83 -14.95 0.16
N ASP A 24 12.14 -14.90 -0.12
CA ASP A 24 12.95 -16.03 -0.60
C ASP A 24 12.42 -16.69 -1.90
N GLY A 25 11.69 -15.93 -2.71
CA GLY A 25 11.06 -16.43 -3.94
C GLY A 25 9.66 -17.01 -3.74
N ASP A 26 9.09 -16.92 -2.54
CA ASP A 26 7.79 -17.52 -2.22
C ASP A 26 6.61 -16.63 -2.68
N GLU A 27 6.14 -16.90 -3.90
CA GLU A 27 4.92 -16.28 -4.44
C GLU A 27 3.66 -16.63 -3.66
N SER A 28 3.60 -17.81 -3.04
CA SER A 28 2.42 -18.23 -2.27
C SER A 28 2.32 -17.42 -0.99
N LEU A 29 3.45 -17.22 -0.30
CA LEU A 29 3.53 -16.34 0.85
C LEU A 29 3.15 -14.89 0.50
N LEU A 30 3.57 -14.37 -0.67
CA LEU A 30 3.14 -13.04 -1.12
C LEU A 30 1.61 -12.94 -1.23
N ARG A 31 0.95 -13.96 -1.80
CA ARG A 31 -0.51 -14.00 -1.93
C ARG A 31 -1.22 -14.08 -0.58
N GLU A 32 -0.67 -14.85 0.36
CA GLU A 32 -1.18 -14.89 1.74
C GLU A 32 -1.10 -13.53 2.42
N MET A 33 0.05 -12.86 2.30
CA MET A 33 0.23 -11.50 2.81
C MET A 33 -0.73 -10.52 2.12
N ALA A 34 -0.97 -10.67 0.82
CA ALA A 34 -1.93 -9.85 0.08
C ALA A 34 -3.36 -10.06 0.58
N ALA A 35 -3.77 -11.30 0.84
CA ALA A 35 -5.11 -11.62 1.35
C ALA A 35 -5.35 -11.02 2.73
N ILE A 36 -4.36 -11.10 3.62
CA ILE A 36 -4.40 -10.46 4.94
C ILE A 36 -4.49 -8.93 4.79
N THR A 37 -3.64 -8.36 3.94
CA THR A 37 -3.53 -6.90 3.78
C THR A 37 -4.77 -6.30 3.09
N ALA A 38 -5.31 -6.97 2.08
CA ALA A 38 -6.46 -6.49 1.30
C ALA A 38 -7.76 -6.42 2.12
N ALA A 39 -7.87 -7.21 3.19
CA ALA A 39 -9.01 -7.15 4.10
C ALA A 39 -9.09 -5.82 4.86
N ASP A 40 -7.93 -5.28 5.26
CA ASP A 40 -7.84 -4.09 6.12
C ASP A 40 -7.56 -2.80 5.34
N LEU A 41 -6.95 -2.88 4.15
CA LEU A 41 -6.51 -1.71 3.36
C LEU A 41 -7.60 -0.65 3.12
N PRO A 42 -8.82 -1.01 2.68
CA PRO A 42 -9.86 -0.01 2.42
C PRO A 42 -10.25 0.79 3.66
N GLU A 43 -10.43 0.11 4.80
CA GLU A 43 -10.77 0.77 6.07
C GLU A 43 -9.64 1.69 6.52
N VAL A 44 -8.39 1.24 6.46
CA VAL A 44 -7.23 2.05 6.85
C VAL A 44 -7.09 3.30 5.98
N ILE A 45 -7.35 3.21 4.67
CA ILE A 45 -7.30 4.36 3.76
C ILE A 45 -8.38 5.37 4.12
N ASP A 46 -9.62 4.92 4.36
CA ASP A 46 -10.74 5.79 4.68
C ASP A 46 -10.55 6.46 6.05
N GLU A 47 -10.11 5.72 7.07
CA GLU A 47 -9.79 6.27 8.39
C GLU A 47 -8.65 7.30 8.31
N THR A 48 -7.62 7.02 7.52
CA THR A 48 -6.49 7.93 7.31
C THR A 48 -6.94 9.21 6.62
N ASP A 49 -7.74 9.10 5.56
CA ASP A 49 -8.27 10.23 4.82
C ASP A 49 -9.17 11.11 5.70
N GLN A 50 -10.03 10.48 6.51
CA GLN A 50 -10.89 11.18 7.47
C GLN A 50 -10.06 11.94 8.51
N ALA A 51 -9.05 11.31 9.11
CA ALA A 51 -8.18 11.94 10.09
C ALA A 51 -7.44 13.15 9.49
N LEU A 52 -6.91 13.00 8.28
CA LEU A 52 -6.28 14.08 7.52
C LEU A 52 -7.28 15.21 7.22
N GLN A 53 -8.52 14.89 6.89
CA GLN A 53 -9.56 15.87 6.57
C GLN A 53 -10.01 16.70 7.78
N VAL A 54 -10.14 16.08 8.96
CA VAL A 54 -10.53 16.79 10.19
C VAL A 54 -9.35 17.45 10.91
N GLY A 55 -8.13 17.24 10.42
CA GLY A 55 -6.91 17.82 10.97
C GLY A 55 -6.41 17.14 12.25
N ASP A 56 -6.77 15.87 12.46
CA ASP A 56 -6.28 15.07 13.59
C ASP A 56 -4.89 14.52 13.26
N SER A 57 -3.85 15.27 13.61
CA SER A 57 -2.45 14.92 13.32
C SER A 57 -2.04 13.58 13.92
N GLU A 58 -2.52 13.23 15.11
CA GLU A 58 -2.15 11.99 15.80
C GLU A 58 -2.78 10.77 15.09
N GLN A 59 -4.09 10.82 14.84
CA GLN A 59 -4.78 9.76 14.14
C GLN A 59 -4.31 9.64 12.67
N ALA A 60 -4.02 10.77 12.00
CA ALA A 60 -3.46 10.77 10.65
C ALA A 60 -2.08 10.13 10.60
N ALA A 61 -1.19 10.46 11.56
CA ALA A 61 0.12 9.84 11.64
C ALA A 61 0.02 8.33 11.94
N SER A 62 -0.91 7.92 12.80
CA SER A 62 -1.17 6.50 13.08
C SER A 62 -1.64 5.76 11.83
N GLY A 63 -2.63 6.32 11.12
CA GLY A 63 -3.17 5.75 9.87
C GLY A 63 -2.11 5.64 8.77
N LEU A 64 -1.36 6.71 8.53
CA LEU A 64 -0.25 6.73 7.56
C LEU A 64 0.86 5.73 7.93
N HIS A 65 1.15 5.55 9.22
CA HIS A 65 2.12 4.55 9.67
C HIS A 65 1.65 3.12 9.40
N LYS A 66 0.38 2.82 9.69
CA LYS A 66 -0.25 1.52 9.40
C LYS A 66 -0.26 1.25 7.90
N LEU A 67 -0.70 2.23 7.11
CA LEU A 67 -0.73 2.16 5.65
C LEU A 67 0.67 1.91 5.07
N LYS A 68 1.69 2.66 5.51
CA LYS A 68 3.09 2.42 5.11
C LYS A 68 3.51 0.98 5.39
N GLY A 69 3.22 0.47 6.59
CA GLY A 69 3.60 -0.89 7.00
C GLY A 69 2.99 -1.95 6.09
N MET A 70 1.70 -1.81 5.76
CA MET A 70 1.00 -2.68 4.81
C MET A 70 1.63 -2.65 3.43
N LEU A 71 1.81 -1.46 2.85
CA LEU A 71 2.31 -1.30 1.48
C LEU A 71 3.78 -1.71 1.33
N SER A 72 4.60 -1.49 2.37
CA SER A 72 6.04 -1.82 2.36
C SER A 72 6.32 -3.32 2.17
N THR A 73 5.34 -4.19 2.42
CA THR A 73 5.42 -5.62 2.10
C THR A 73 5.51 -5.86 0.60
N PHE A 74 4.85 -5.03 -0.20
CA PHE A 74 4.72 -5.19 -1.66
C PHE A 74 5.63 -4.26 -2.45
N GLU A 75 5.81 -3.02 -1.98
CA GLU A 75 6.58 -2.00 -2.67
C GLU A 75 7.30 -1.09 -1.67
N THR A 76 8.59 -0.85 -1.88
CA THR A 76 9.41 0.07 -1.07
C THR A 76 9.69 1.40 -1.77
N GLY A 77 9.35 1.51 -3.05
CA GLY A 77 9.44 2.72 -3.88
C GLY A 77 8.09 3.41 -4.05
N GLY A 78 7.98 4.19 -5.13
CA GLY A 78 6.72 4.79 -5.60
C GLY A 78 5.92 5.47 -4.49
N VAL A 79 4.63 5.15 -4.40
CA VAL A 79 3.71 5.78 -3.46
C VAL A 79 4.05 5.46 -1.99
N THR A 80 4.76 4.35 -1.70
CA THR A 80 5.18 4.02 -0.33
C THR A 80 6.18 5.05 0.23
N VAL A 81 7.05 5.62 -0.62
CA VAL A 81 7.96 6.71 -0.23
C VAL A 81 7.16 7.95 0.14
N GLU A 82 6.16 8.28 -0.66
CA GLU A 82 5.33 9.45 -0.43
C GLU A 82 4.46 9.31 0.83
N VAL A 83 3.91 8.12 1.10
CA VAL A 83 3.21 7.83 2.36
C VAL A 83 4.14 8.02 3.56
N HIS A 84 5.44 7.69 3.43
CA HIS A 84 6.42 7.98 4.47
C HIS A 84 6.63 9.49 4.67
N GLU A 85 6.70 10.28 3.59
CA GLU A 85 6.81 11.73 3.71
C GLU A 85 5.56 12.36 4.34
N MET A 86 4.37 11.88 3.97
CA MET A 86 3.10 12.27 4.60
C MET A 86 3.11 12.02 6.10
N LEU A 87 3.61 10.86 6.52
CA LEU A 87 3.74 10.52 7.94
C LEU A 87 4.65 11.52 8.67
N GLU A 88 5.78 11.88 8.07
CA GLU A 88 6.71 12.86 8.66
C GLU A 88 6.09 14.27 8.70
N MET A 89 5.28 14.64 7.71
CA MET A 89 4.51 15.89 7.73
C MET A 89 3.48 15.90 8.86
N ALA A 90 2.65 14.85 8.97
CA ALA A 90 1.62 14.75 10.01
C ALA A 90 2.23 14.80 11.43
N ARG A 91 3.40 14.17 11.64
CA ARG A 91 4.12 14.19 12.93
C ARG A 91 4.68 15.56 13.34
N ARG A 92 4.83 16.49 12.40
CA ARG A 92 5.36 17.84 12.63
C ARG A 92 4.26 18.91 12.57
N ASP A 93 3.03 18.51 12.92
CA ASP A 93 1.81 19.34 12.84
C ASP A 93 1.46 19.85 11.43
N GLY A 94 2.05 19.24 10.39
CA GLY A 94 1.80 19.53 8.97
C GLY A 94 0.66 18.70 8.38
N VAL A 95 -0.44 18.51 9.10
CA VAL A 95 -1.56 17.65 8.66
C VAL A 95 -2.22 18.14 7.37
N VAL A 96 -2.24 19.46 7.14
CA VAL A 96 -2.81 20.07 5.93
C VAL A 96 -1.92 19.75 4.71
N GLU A 97 -0.60 19.83 4.86
CA GLU A 97 0.37 19.44 3.82
C GLU A 97 0.30 17.94 3.56
N ALA A 98 0.21 17.12 4.61
CA ALA A 98 0.02 15.69 4.50
C ALA A 98 -1.25 15.35 3.71
N LYS A 99 -2.38 16.02 4.01
CA LYS A 99 -3.65 15.85 3.28
C LYS A 99 -3.52 16.25 1.81
N ARG A 100 -2.91 17.39 1.50
CA ARG A 100 -2.67 17.79 0.10
C ARG A 100 -1.81 16.77 -0.66
N SER A 101 -0.83 16.17 0.00
CA SER A 101 -0.01 15.12 -0.60
C SER A 101 -0.80 13.82 -0.79
N PHE A 102 -1.61 13.44 0.20
CA PHE A 102 -2.48 12.28 0.13
C PHE A 102 -3.47 12.38 -1.04
N ASP A 103 -4.09 13.55 -1.23
CA ASP A 103 -5.00 13.81 -2.36
C ASP A 103 -4.27 13.75 -3.71
N ARG A 104 -3.04 14.29 -3.78
CA ARG A 104 -2.21 14.27 -4.99
C ARG A 104 -1.91 12.84 -5.44
N HIS A 105 -1.62 11.96 -4.49
CA HIS A 105 -1.18 10.59 -4.76
C HIS A 105 -2.29 9.55 -4.59
N ARG A 106 -3.54 9.99 -4.45
CA ARG A 106 -4.69 9.09 -4.25
C ARG A 106 -4.85 8.09 -5.38
N SER A 107 -4.55 8.47 -6.63
CA SER A 107 -4.60 7.54 -7.77
C SER A 107 -3.56 6.44 -7.63
N GLU A 108 -2.28 6.79 -7.42
CA GLU A 108 -1.18 5.83 -7.29
C GLU A 108 -1.40 4.87 -6.10
N LEU A 109 -1.93 5.40 -4.99
CA LEU A 109 -2.31 4.60 -3.84
C LEU A 109 -3.42 3.59 -4.20
N ASN A 110 -4.49 4.05 -4.85
CA ASN A 110 -5.60 3.20 -5.26
C ASN A 110 -5.15 2.13 -6.27
N ASP A 111 -4.24 2.47 -7.19
CA ASP A 111 -3.70 1.54 -8.18
C ASP A 111 -2.91 0.43 -7.49
N LEU A 112 -1.99 0.77 -6.57
CA LEU A 112 -1.25 -0.23 -5.80
C LEU A 112 -2.17 -1.12 -4.95
N VAL A 113 -3.21 -0.54 -4.33
CA VAL A 113 -4.21 -1.30 -3.55
C VAL A 113 -4.98 -2.27 -4.44
N ALA A 114 -5.38 -1.83 -5.64
CA ALA A 114 -6.06 -2.68 -6.60
C ALA A 114 -5.18 -3.85 -7.06
N GLU A 115 -3.89 -3.60 -7.28
CA GLU A 115 -2.91 -4.62 -7.63
C GLU A 115 -2.73 -5.65 -6.50
N ILE A 116 -2.57 -5.20 -5.25
CA ILE A 116 -2.48 -6.07 -4.06
C ILE A 116 -3.75 -6.92 -3.93
N THR A 117 -4.93 -6.30 -4.09
CA THR A 117 -6.22 -7.00 -3.98
C THR A 117 -6.39 -8.02 -5.12
N ALA A 118 -5.92 -7.71 -6.32
CA ALA A 118 -6.03 -8.59 -7.48
C ALA A 118 -5.18 -9.86 -7.35
N ILE A 119 -4.09 -9.83 -6.57
CA ILE A 119 -3.24 -11.00 -6.33
C ILE A 119 -3.74 -11.82 -5.13
N ALA A 120 -4.44 -11.20 -4.18
CA ALA A 120 -5.11 -11.89 -3.06
C ALA A 120 -6.28 -12.77 -3.53
N ALA A 121 -7.02 -12.34 -4.54
CA ALA A 121 -8.22 -13.03 -5.04
C ALA A 121 -7.93 -14.22 -5.99
N LYS A 122 -6.67 -14.59 -6.16
CA LYS A 122 -6.20 -15.56 -7.18
C LYS A 122 -5.32 -16.63 -6.56
#